data_AF-A0A7G8W5L0-F1
#
_entry.id   AF-A0A7G8W5L0-F1
#
_cell.length_a   1.000
_cell.length_b   1.000
_cell.length_c   1.000
_cell.angle_alpha   90.00
_cell.angle_beta   90.00
_cell.angle_gamma   90.00
#
_symmetry.space_group_name_H-M   'P 1'
#
loop_
_entity.id
_entity.type
_entity.pdbx_description
1 polymer ?
#
loop_
_entity_poly.entity_id
_entity_poly.type
_entity_poly.pdbx_seq_one_letter_code
_entity_poly.pdbx_strand_id
1 'polypeptide(L)' 'MDPRSNDVATLTDSALAEAAFMERRKAAQGNFYALERAQELESELRRRAGIVSTLGAPLAFARPRRAPWWRFW' A
#
# COMPACT_ATOMS: atom_id res chain seq x y z
N MET A 1 10.41 -17.02 12.71
CA MET A 1 10.91 -16.06 11.71
C MET A 1 10.56 -16.63 10.35
N ASP A 2 9.48 -16.13 9.75
CA ASP A 2 9.06 -16.60 8.43
C ASP A 2 10.02 -16.06 7.35
N PRO A 3 10.63 -16.92 6.52
CA PRO A 3 11.56 -16.48 5.49
C PRO A 3 10.92 -15.51 4.48
N ARG A 4 9.59 -15.57 4.32
CA ARG A 4 8.81 -14.67 3.44
C ARG A 4 8.70 -13.23 3.97
N SER A 5 8.92 -13.01 5.27
CA SER A 5 8.84 -11.68 5.87
C SER A 5 10.12 -10.87 5.65
N ASN A 6 11.27 -11.53 5.51
CA ASN A 6 12.54 -10.86 5.24
C ASN A 6 12.64 -10.31 3.81
N ASP A 7 11.90 -10.90 2.86
CA ASP A 7 11.86 -10.43 1.47
C ASP A 7 11.06 -9.12 1.33
N VAL A 8 9.94 -8.97 2.04
CA VAL A 8 9.07 -7.77 1.96
C VAL A 8 9.79 -6.54 2.48
N ALA A 9 10.56 -6.68 3.56
CA ALA A 9 11.32 -5.59 4.17
C ALA A 9 12.54 -5.17 3.33
N THR A 10 13.03 -6.00 2.42
CA THR A 10 14.24 -5.72 1.62
C THR A 10 13.95 -5.26 0.19
N LEU A 11 12.74 -5.51 -0.33
CA LEU A 11 12.32 -5.04 -1.65
C LEU A 11 12.26 -3.51 -1.74
N THR A 12 12.61 -2.96 -2.89
CA THR A 12 12.36 -1.54 -3.21
C THR A 12 10.87 -1.27 -3.38
N ASP A 13 10.42 -0.02 -3.21
CA ASP A 13 9.00 0.32 -3.29
C ASP A 13 8.37 -0.01 -4.66
N SER A 14 9.15 0.12 -5.76
CA SER A 14 8.72 -0.30 -7.09
C SER A 14 8.55 -1.81 -7.21
N ALA A 15 9.48 -2.59 -6.64
CA ALA A 15 9.41 -4.04 -6.64
C ALA A 15 8.28 -4.56 -5.74
N LEU A 16 7.98 -3.88 -4.63
CA LEU A 16 6.82 -4.16 -3.79
C LEU A 16 5.50 -3.93 -4.56
N ALA A 17 5.40 -2.85 -5.33
CA ALA A 17 4.20 -2.53 -6.10
C ALA A 17 3.95 -3.56 -7.22
N GLU A 18 5.01 -3.94 -7.92
CA GLU A 18 4.95 -4.98 -8.96
C GLU A 18 4.57 -6.34 -8.38
N ALA A 19 5.18 -6.74 -7.26
CA ALA A 19 4.85 -7.98 -6.58
C ALA A 19 3.38 -7.99 -6.10
N ALA A 20 2.90 -6.90 -5.50
CA ALA A 20 1.51 -6.77 -5.07
C ALA A 20 0.52 -6.90 -6.24
N PHE A 21 0.84 -6.28 -7.38
CA PHE A 21 0.04 -6.38 -8.60
C PHE A 21 -0.02 -7.82 -9.13
N MET A 22 1.11 -8.51 -9.17
CA MET A 22 1.19 -9.90 -9.64
C MET A 22 0.42 -10.86 -8.72
N GLU A 23 0.51 -10.68 -7.41
CA GLU A 23 -0.25 -11.47 -6.44
C GLU A 23 -1.77 -11.21 -6.55
N ARG A 24 -2.20 -9.97 -6.78
CA ARG A 24 -3.62 -9.68 -7.09
C ARG A 24 -4.10 -10.37 -8.37
N ARG A 25 -3.27 -10.42 -9.40
CA ARG A 25 -3.61 -11.11 -10.65
C ARG A 25 -3.80 -12.61 -10.43
N LYS A 26 -2.96 -13.23 -9.60
CA LYS A 26 -3.13 -14.63 -9.17
C LYS A 26 -4.38 -14.82 -8.31
N ALA A 27 -4.70 -13.85 -7.44
CA ALA A 27 -5.92 -13.87 -6.64
C ALA A 27 -7.18 -13.81 -7.52
N ALA A 28 -7.17 -12.97 -8.56
CA ALA A 28 -8.26 -12.90 -9.54
C ALA A 28 -8.46 -14.21 -10.32
N GLN A 29 -7.45 -15.08 -10.37
CA GLN A 29 -7.52 -16.42 -10.95
C GLN A 29 -8.02 -17.49 -9.95
N GLY A 30 -8.42 -17.08 -8.74
CA GLY A 30 -8.99 -17.96 -7.72
C GLY A 30 -8.02 -18.39 -6.61
N ASN A 31 -6.80 -17.83 -6.56
CA ASN A 31 -5.87 -18.12 -5.48
C ASN A 31 -6.07 -17.21 -4.26
N PHE A 32 -6.78 -17.69 -3.24
CA PHE A 32 -7.06 -16.92 -2.03
C PHE A 32 -5.81 -16.52 -1.24
N TYR A 33 -4.77 -17.36 -1.19
CA TYR A 33 -3.52 -17.05 -0.49
C TYR A 33 -2.75 -15.90 -1.17
N ALA A 34 -2.92 -15.73 -2.48
CA ALA A 34 -2.32 -14.61 -3.20
C ALA A 34 -2.99 -13.27 -2.83
N LEU A 35 -4.26 -13.27 -2.41
CA LEU A 35 -4.93 -12.05 -1.97
C LEU A 35 -4.36 -11.53 -0.64
N GLU A 36 -4.19 -12.44 0.32
CA GLU A 36 -3.57 -12.14 1.61
C GLU A 36 -2.14 -11.62 1.41
N ARG A 37 -1.37 -12.28 0.54
CA ARG A 37 -0.01 -11.85 0.21
C ARG A 37 0.05 -10.48 -0.45
N ALA A 38 -0.88 -10.17 -1.37
CA ALA A 38 -0.96 -8.84 -1.97
C ALA A 38 -1.24 -7.75 -0.92
N GLN A 39 -2.11 -8.04 0.06
CA GLN A 39 -2.43 -7.10 1.13
C GLN A 39 -1.25 -6.83 2.07
N GLU A 40 -0.43 -7.85 2.38
CA GLU A 40 0.81 -7.68 3.14
C GLU A 40 1.79 -6.73 2.43
N LEU A 41 2.00 -6.95 1.13
CA LEU A 41 2.89 -6.12 0.30
C LEU A 41 2.40 -4.67 0.20
N GLU A 42 1.09 -4.47 0.03
CA GLU A 42 0.48 -3.14 0.01
C GLU A 42 0.55 -2.43 1.37
N SER A 43 0.46 -3.19 2.46
CA SER A 43 0.56 -2.66 3.82
C SER A 43 1.97 -2.16 4.11
N GLU A 44 3.00 -2.88 3.67
CA GLU A 44 4.38 -2.42 3.79
C GLU A 44 4.65 -1.19 2.91
N LEU A 45 4.13 -1.18 1.68
CA LEU A 45 4.17 0.01 0.82
C LEU A 45 3.55 1.25 1.50
N ARG A 46 2.39 1.07 2.14
CA ARG A 46 1.70 2.14 2.88
C ARG A 46 2.51 2.60 4.09
N ARG A 47 3.15 1.67 4.80
CA ARG A 47 4.01 1.97 5.95
C ARG A 47 5.21 2.82 5.53
N ARG A 48 5.80 2.55 4.37
CA ARG A 48 7.00 3.26 3.86
C ARG A 48 6.70 4.60 3.22
N ALA A 49 5.66 4.68 2.41
CA ALA A 49 5.30 5.91 1.71
C ALA A 49 4.71 6.98 2.65
N GLY A 50 4.34 6.62 3.89
CA GLY A 50 3.72 7.53 4.86
C GLY A 50 2.37 8.10 4.44
N ILE A 51 1.86 7.75 3.25
CA ILE A 51 0.67 8.29 2.60
C ILE A 51 -0.03 7.19 1.80
N VAL A 52 -1.36 7.20 1.89
CA VAL A 52 -2.34 6.24 1.37
C VAL A 52 -2.10 5.92 -0.11
N SER A 53 -2.07 4.62 -0.43
CA SER A 53 -2.08 4.11 -1.80
C SER A 53 -3.18 4.80 -2.63
N THR A 54 -2.73 5.53 -3.65
CA THR A 54 -3.50 5.93 -4.82
C THR A 54 -3.85 4.69 -5.64
N LEU A 55 -4.97 4.07 -5.31
CA LEU A 55 -5.66 3.15 -6.22
C LEU A 55 -6.08 3.94 -7.47
N GLY A 56 -5.30 3.85 -8.55
CA GLY A 56 -5.66 4.33 -9.89
C GLY A 56 -5.86 5.85 -10.07
N ALA A 57 -5.73 6.66 -9.01
CA ALA A 57 -5.90 8.11 -9.08
C ALA A 57 -4.53 8.83 -9.06
N PRO A 58 -4.35 9.92 -9.83
CA PRO A 58 -3.12 10.71 -9.76
C PRO A 58 -2.92 11.27 -8.34
N LEU A 59 -1.65 11.28 -7.91
CA LEU A 59 -1.17 11.73 -6.60
C LEU A 59 -1.64 13.16 -6.30
N ALA A 60 -2.79 13.29 -5.64
CA ALA A 60 -3.20 14.54 -5.03
C ALA A 60 -2.59 14.59 -3.62
N PHE A 61 -1.57 15.44 -3.44
CA PHE A 61 -1.07 15.80 -2.12
C PHE A 61 -2.26 16.18 -1.23
N ALA A 62 -2.34 15.58 -0.03
CA ALA A 62 -3.39 15.88 0.93
C ALA A 62 -3.40 17.39 1.22
N ARG A 63 -4.43 18.08 0.70
CA ARG A 63 -4.59 19.53 0.91
C ARG A 63 -4.82 19.78 2.41
N PRO A 64 -4.09 20.71 3.05
CA PRO A 64 -4.35 21.07 4.43
C PRO A 64 -5.78 21.58 4.58
N ARG A 65 -6.58 20.91 5.41
CA ARG A 65 -7.93 21.35 5.75
C ARG A 65 -7.80 22.64 6.55
N ARG A 66 -8.17 23.78 5.95
CA ARG A 66 -8.28 25.07 6.63
C ARG A 66 -9.28 24.90 7.78
N ALA A 67 -8.80 24.92 9.02
CA ALA A 67 -9.66 24.91 10.18
C ALA A 67 -10.49 26.21 10.18
N PRO A 68 -11.80 26.14 10.44
CA PRO A 68 -12.60 27.34 10.45
C PRO A 68 -12.28 28.18 11.70
N TRP A 69 -12.17 29.49 11.48
CA TRP A 69 -11.71 30.51 12.43
C TRP A 69 -12.53 30.59 13.74
N TRP A 70 -13.75 30.06 13.75
CA TRP A 70 -14.63 30.02 14.92
C TRP A 70 -14.24 28.96 15.97
N ARG A 71 -13.28 28.06 15.69
CA ARG A 71 -12.78 27.08 16.68
C ARG A 71 -11.77 27.66 17.68
N PHE A 72 -11.39 28.93 17.54
CA PHE A 72 -10.45 29.63 18.43
C PHE A 72 -11.11 30.78 19.24
N TRP A 73 -12.44 30.88 19.19
CA TRP A 73 -13.26 31.73 20.06
C TRP A 73 -14.07 30.85 20.99
#